data_AF-A0A3B8YYI5-F1
#
_entry.id   AF-A0A3B8YYI5-F1
#
_cell.length_a   1.000
_cell.length_b   1.000
_cell.length_c   1.000
_cell.angle_alpha   90.00
_cell.angle_beta   90.00
_cell.angle_gamma   90.00
#
_symmetry.space_group_name_H-M   'P 1'
#
loop_
_entity.id
_entity.type
_entity.pdbx_description
1 polymer ?
#
loop_
_entity_poly.entity_id
_entity_poly.type
_entity_poly.pdbx_seq_one_letter_code
_entity_poly.pdbx_strand_id
1 'polypeptide(L)'
;VKTEGKGKLGTSVADCLVADSGGKMQKLSDKITEAQTDPDRGKCIGAAVPDFGYVPTGAAMVAAAQPPQVAFIAAVYGDDPESVIVDSTDRANRSQALCQATIEKSANKIVASEVKSFKSCMTRGLRSRTAPISDATELAACSSDAKLIERSDKDTTKLVDQIGKKCTEKSVDWATVVGGDCASEATPAAYASCIQTKASCAACEIINGGYDLAIDCDLHDNGAADGSCGDVPSTLGAFVDGPVLF
;
A
#
# COMPACT_ATOMS: atom_id res chain seq x y z
N VAL A 1 -3.41 10.12 18.24
CA VAL A 1 -4.30 11.02 19.01
C VAL A 1 -3.79 12.46 19.38
N LYS A 2 -3.00 13.26 18.59
CA LYS A 2 -2.30 14.53 19.04
C LYS A 2 -3.14 15.80 19.29
N THR A 3 -3.76 16.34 18.24
CA THR A 3 -5.08 15.90 17.84
C THR A 3 -5.12 14.57 17.14
N GLU A 4 -4.27 14.23 16.14
CA GLU A 4 -4.18 12.82 15.67
C GLU A 4 -2.80 12.12 15.64
N GLY A 5 -1.66 12.81 15.83
CA GLY A 5 -0.32 12.17 15.89
C GLY A 5 0.31 11.67 17.23
N LYS A 6 -0.18 12.01 18.44
CA LYS A 6 0.37 11.65 19.78
C LYS A 6 -0.69 11.76 20.89
N GLY A 7 -1.38 10.68 21.23
CA GLY A 7 -2.45 10.59 22.24
C GLY A 7 -3.40 9.42 21.93
N LYS A 8 -4.36 9.13 22.82
CA LYS A 8 -5.27 7.96 22.72
C LYS A 8 -6.23 8.07 21.53
N LEU A 9 -6.45 6.95 20.82
CA LEU A 9 -7.53 6.80 19.83
C LEU A 9 -8.88 7.16 20.49
N GLY A 10 -9.74 7.88 19.76
CA GLY A 10 -11.09 8.28 20.20
C GLY A 10 -12.21 7.49 19.52
N THR A 11 -11.85 6.57 18.64
CA THR A 11 -12.67 5.71 17.77
C THR A 11 -11.96 4.35 17.66
N SER A 12 -12.52 3.40 16.92
CA SER A 12 -11.79 2.15 16.67
C SER A 12 -10.55 2.37 15.79
N VAL A 13 -9.63 1.41 15.80
CA VAL A 13 -8.50 1.33 14.85
C VAL A 13 -9.00 1.32 13.41
N ALA A 14 -10.07 0.56 13.10
CA ALA A 14 -10.65 0.51 11.77
C ALA A 14 -11.14 1.89 11.29
N ASP A 15 -11.89 2.61 12.14
CA ASP A 15 -12.31 3.99 11.87
C ASP A 15 -11.10 4.92 11.66
N CYS A 16 -10.06 4.75 12.48
CA CYS A 16 -8.85 5.57 12.41
C CYS A 16 -8.04 5.34 11.13
N LEU A 17 -8.05 4.12 10.56
CA LEU A 17 -7.36 3.80 9.31
C LEU A 17 -8.02 4.46 8.09
N VAL A 18 -9.34 4.69 8.13
CA VAL A 18 -10.10 5.34 7.06
C VAL A 18 -10.36 6.84 7.28
N ALA A 19 -10.07 7.37 8.47
CA ALA A 19 -10.32 8.76 8.82
C ALA A 19 -9.35 9.75 8.12
N ASP A 20 -9.89 10.61 7.24
CA ASP A 20 -9.15 11.76 6.70
C ASP A 20 -9.33 13.02 7.55
N SER A 21 -9.12 12.94 8.87
CA SER A 21 -9.32 14.05 9.82
C SER A 21 -8.43 15.29 9.54
N GLY A 22 -7.39 15.14 8.71
CA GLY A 22 -6.56 16.23 8.22
C GLY A 22 -7.02 16.85 6.88
N GLY A 23 -8.04 16.27 6.24
CA GLY A 23 -8.46 16.56 4.88
C GLY A 23 -7.33 16.41 3.87
N LYS A 24 -6.38 15.49 4.09
CA LYS A 24 -5.19 15.28 3.26
C LYS A 24 -5.49 14.42 2.04
N MET A 25 -6.34 13.41 2.18
CA MET A 25 -6.80 12.57 1.07
C MET A 25 -7.76 13.35 0.18
N GLN A 26 -8.67 14.13 0.77
CA GLN A 26 -9.49 15.08 -0.01
C GLN A 26 -8.61 16.09 -0.77
N LYS A 27 -7.65 16.75 -0.10
CA LYS A 27 -6.71 17.68 -0.78
C LYS A 27 -5.81 17.02 -1.82
N LEU A 28 -5.61 15.70 -1.77
CA LEU A 28 -4.89 14.96 -2.80
C LEU A 28 -5.81 14.68 -3.99
N SER A 29 -7.04 14.22 -3.72
CA SER A 29 -8.11 14.03 -4.70
C SER A 29 -8.40 15.32 -5.49
N ASP A 30 -8.56 16.45 -4.78
CA ASP A 30 -8.78 17.77 -5.38
C ASP A 30 -7.64 18.14 -6.34
N LYS A 31 -6.38 17.96 -5.92
CA LYS A 31 -5.18 18.29 -6.71
C LYS A 31 -4.97 17.40 -7.92
N ILE A 32 -5.32 16.12 -7.81
CA ILE A 32 -5.27 15.20 -8.95
C ILE A 32 -6.31 15.63 -9.98
N THR A 33 -7.54 15.88 -9.53
CA THR A 33 -8.63 16.35 -10.38
C THR A 33 -8.29 17.69 -11.04
N GLU A 34 -7.78 18.68 -10.29
CA GLU A 34 -7.26 19.95 -10.80
C GLU A 34 -6.18 19.72 -11.89
N ALA A 35 -5.20 18.84 -11.64
CA ALA A 35 -4.14 18.55 -12.60
C ALA A 35 -4.62 17.85 -13.89
N GLN A 36 -5.79 17.21 -13.85
CA GLN A 36 -6.43 16.57 -15.01
C GLN A 36 -7.35 17.55 -15.76
N THR A 37 -8.19 18.30 -15.04
CA THR A 37 -9.36 19.01 -15.59
C THR A 37 -9.25 20.54 -15.64
N ASP A 38 -8.27 21.16 -14.99
CA ASP A 38 -8.10 22.63 -15.02
C ASP A 38 -7.92 23.11 -16.48
N PRO A 39 -8.73 24.05 -16.99
CA PRO A 39 -8.68 24.45 -18.41
C PRO A 39 -7.42 25.26 -18.78
N ASP A 40 -6.75 25.88 -17.81
CA ASP A 40 -5.58 26.74 -18.01
C ASP A 40 -4.24 26.00 -17.73
N ARG A 41 -4.28 24.96 -16.89
CA ARG A 41 -3.09 24.28 -16.33
C ARG A 41 -3.17 22.74 -16.34
N GLY A 42 -4.34 22.17 -16.65
CA GLY A 42 -4.57 20.74 -16.72
C GLY A 42 -3.79 20.10 -17.87
N LYS A 43 -3.44 18.82 -17.70
CA LYS A 43 -2.56 18.11 -18.64
C LYS A 43 -3.28 17.11 -19.54
N CYS A 44 -4.55 16.84 -19.28
CA CYS A 44 -5.36 15.80 -19.92
C CYS A 44 -6.71 16.36 -20.40
N ILE A 45 -6.69 17.51 -21.08
CA ILE A 45 -7.91 18.23 -21.48
C ILE A 45 -8.36 17.78 -22.89
N GLY A 46 -9.64 17.45 -23.06
CA GLY A 46 -10.25 17.20 -24.37
C GLY A 46 -9.84 15.87 -25.01
N ALA A 47 -9.56 15.86 -26.31
CA ALA A 47 -9.20 14.65 -27.08
C ALA A 47 -7.79 14.09 -26.78
N ALA A 48 -7.16 14.54 -25.69
CA ALA A 48 -5.82 14.13 -25.25
C ALA A 48 -5.84 13.39 -23.89
N VAL A 49 -7.01 12.87 -23.48
CA VAL A 49 -7.10 11.88 -22.39
C VAL A 49 -6.48 10.56 -22.88
N PRO A 50 -5.49 9.99 -22.15
CA PRO A 50 -4.95 8.68 -22.49
C PRO A 50 -6.00 7.57 -22.40
N ASP A 51 -5.90 6.60 -23.29
CA ASP A 51 -6.70 5.36 -23.32
C ASP A 51 -6.15 4.25 -22.41
N PHE A 52 -5.02 4.50 -21.74
CA PHE A 52 -4.44 3.65 -20.70
C PHE A 52 -3.79 4.49 -19.60
N GLY A 53 -3.60 3.94 -18.39
CA GLY A 53 -2.84 4.63 -17.35
C GLY A 53 -3.58 5.81 -16.70
N TYR A 54 -4.89 5.94 -16.92
CA TYR A 54 -5.67 7.15 -16.62
C TYR A 54 -6.96 6.84 -15.86
N VAL A 55 -7.06 7.36 -14.63
CA VAL A 55 -8.27 7.30 -13.80
C VAL A 55 -8.94 8.69 -13.80
N PRO A 56 -10.22 8.85 -14.22
CA PRO A 56 -10.80 10.17 -14.53
C PRO A 56 -10.95 11.18 -13.39
N THR A 57 -10.80 10.78 -12.13
CA THR A 57 -10.90 11.69 -10.97
C THR A 57 -9.90 11.31 -9.89
N GLY A 58 -9.46 12.31 -9.12
CA GLY A 58 -8.66 12.06 -7.92
C GLY A 58 -9.41 11.29 -6.84
N ALA A 59 -10.74 11.37 -6.82
CA ALA A 59 -11.57 10.61 -5.88
C ALA A 59 -11.49 9.11 -6.17
N ALA A 60 -11.59 8.72 -7.44
CA ALA A 60 -11.41 7.33 -7.86
C ALA A 60 -9.98 6.82 -7.58
N MET A 61 -8.94 7.61 -7.85
CA MET A 61 -7.55 7.21 -7.52
C MET A 61 -7.33 7.00 -6.01
N VAL A 62 -7.92 7.85 -5.16
CA VAL A 62 -7.85 7.71 -3.69
C VAL A 62 -8.65 6.50 -3.21
N ALA A 63 -9.88 6.34 -3.72
CA ALA A 63 -10.76 5.21 -3.39
C ALA A 63 -10.18 3.86 -3.83
N ALA A 64 -9.38 3.83 -4.90
CA ALA A 64 -8.64 2.65 -5.35
C ALA A 64 -7.44 2.31 -4.45
N ALA A 65 -6.74 3.32 -3.93
CA ALA A 65 -5.52 3.11 -3.13
C ALA A 65 -5.79 2.78 -1.65
N GLN A 66 -6.97 3.13 -1.13
CA GLN A 66 -7.30 3.01 0.29
C GLN A 66 -7.62 1.57 0.75
N PRO A 67 -8.49 0.78 0.08
CA PRO A 67 -8.80 -0.59 0.52
C PRO A 67 -7.58 -1.52 0.60
N PRO A 68 -6.67 -1.59 -0.40
CA PRO A 68 -5.47 -2.43 -0.31
C PRO A 68 -4.57 -2.06 0.87
N GLN A 69 -4.47 -0.75 1.17
CA GLN A 69 -3.67 -0.25 2.28
C GLN A 69 -4.30 -0.59 3.64
N VAL A 70 -5.63 -0.68 3.74
CA VAL A 70 -6.34 -1.16 4.95
C VAL A 70 -6.20 -2.68 5.08
N ALA A 71 -6.41 -3.43 4.00
CA ALA A 71 -6.23 -4.88 3.96
C ALA A 71 -4.80 -5.29 4.34
N PHE A 72 -3.78 -4.56 3.88
CA PHE A 72 -2.39 -4.76 4.29
C PHE A 72 -2.17 -4.59 5.80
N ILE A 73 -2.82 -3.61 6.44
CA ILE A 73 -2.72 -3.45 7.91
C ILE A 73 -3.40 -4.62 8.63
N ALA A 74 -4.52 -5.14 8.11
CA ALA A 74 -5.13 -6.37 8.61
C ALA A 74 -4.21 -7.59 8.42
N ALA A 75 -3.48 -7.71 7.30
CA ALA A 75 -2.48 -8.78 7.13
C ALA A 75 -1.30 -8.70 8.13
N VAL A 76 -1.00 -7.51 8.67
CA VAL A 76 0.08 -7.27 9.67
C VAL A 76 -0.39 -7.49 11.12
N TYR A 77 -1.67 -7.24 11.43
CA TYR A 77 -2.19 -7.22 12.80
C TYR A 77 -3.37 -8.18 13.07
N GLY A 78 -3.97 -8.74 12.02
CA GLY A 78 -5.20 -9.54 12.06
C GLY A 78 -6.46 -8.70 11.89
N ASP A 79 -7.59 -9.38 11.76
CA ASP A 79 -8.93 -8.76 11.62
C ASP A 79 -9.36 -7.94 12.84
N ASP A 80 -8.80 -8.25 14.03
CA ASP A 80 -9.00 -7.52 15.28
C ASP A 80 -7.67 -6.86 15.75
N PRO A 81 -7.26 -5.73 15.13
CA PRO A 81 -6.05 -5.03 15.54
C PRO A 81 -6.19 -4.34 16.91
N GLU A 82 -7.41 -4.12 17.43
CA GLU A 82 -7.64 -3.62 18.79
C GLU A 82 -7.16 -4.63 19.84
N SER A 83 -7.28 -5.93 19.56
CA SER A 83 -6.78 -6.99 20.46
C SER A 83 -5.24 -7.06 20.55
N VAL A 84 -4.52 -6.54 19.55
CA VAL A 84 -3.06 -6.64 19.43
C VAL A 84 -2.33 -5.33 19.75
N ILE A 85 -2.87 -4.18 19.35
CA ILE A 85 -2.18 -2.88 19.47
C ILE A 85 -2.19 -2.39 20.93
N VAL A 86 -1.00 -2.16 21.50
CA VAL A 86 -0.88 -1.79 22.92
C VAL A 86 -0.84 -0.28 23.16
N ASP A 87 -1.49 0.19 24.25
CA ASP A 87 -1.50 1.61 24.61
C ASP A 87 -0.10 2.11 25.03
N SER A 88 0.56 2.82 24.11
CA SER A 88 1.88 3.46 24.31
C SER A 88 1.94 4.50 25.44
N THR A 89 0.79 4.94 25.97
CA THR A 89 0.75 5.85 27.13
C THR A 89 1.04 5.12 28.44
N ASP A 90 0.75 3.82 28.54
CA ASP A 90 1.25 2.97 29.62
C ASP A 90 2.79 2.87 29.50
N ARG A 91 3.48 3.02 30.64
CA ARG A 91 4.93 2.88 30.72
C ARG A 91 5.39 1.43 30.49
N ALA A 92 4.60 0.44 30.91
CA ALA A 92 4.93 -0.97 30.74
C ALA A 92 4.98 -1.35 29.24
N ASN A 93 4.04 -0.84 28.46
CA ASN A 93 3.85 -1.19 27.05
C ASN A 93 4.81 -0.48 26.08
N ARG A 94 5.64 0.47 26.56
CA ARG A 94 6.46 1.34 25.68
C ARG A 94 7.41 0.60 24.74
N SER A 95 8.00 -0.51 25.19
CA SER A 95 8.87 -1.32 24.33
C SER A 95 8.07 -2.07 23.25
N GLN A 96 6.92 -2.63 23.61
CA GLN A 96 6.01 -3.32 22.70
C GLN A 96 5.42 -2.36 21.66
N ALA A 97 4.88 -1.22 22.09
CA ALA A 97 4.37 -0.16 21.20
C ALA A 97 5.46 0.38 20.25
N LEU A 98 6.72 0.50 20.72
CA LEU A 98 7.84 0.89 19.86
C LEU A 98 8.19 -0.19 18.84
N CYS A 99 8.12 -1.47 19.21
CA CYS A 99 8.30 -2.58 18.28
C CYS A 99 7.20 -2.56 17.21
N GLN A 100 5.92 -2.51 17.60
CA GLN A 100 4.76 -2.42 16.72
C GLN A 100 4.89 -1.26 15.71
N ALA A 101 5.01 -0.02 16.20
CA ALA A 101 5.14 1.17 15.34
C ALA A 101 6.42 1.17 14.48
N THR A 102 7.43 0.34 14.81
CA THR A 102 8.60 0.15 13.95
C THR A 102 8.31 -0.86 12.84
N ILE A 103 7.66 -1.98 13.17
CA ILE A 103 7.25 -3.02 12.22
C ILE A 103 6.29 -2.43 11.19
N GLU A 104 5.17 -1.84 11.63
CA GLU A 104 4.16 -1.18 10.77
C GLU A 104 4.80 -0.16 9.82
N LYS A 105 5.64 0.73 10.35
CA LYS A 105 6.34 1.74 9.56
C LYS A 105 7.32 1.15 8.55
N SER A 106 7.91 -0.01 8.84
CA SER A 106 8.86 -0.67 7.95
C SER A 106 8.12 -1.50 6.90
N ALA A 107 7.02 -2.16 7.26
CA ALA A 107 6.10 -2.85 6.36
C ALA A 107 5.48 -1.87 5.33
N ASN A 108 4.88 -0.76 5.79
CA ASN A 108 4.34 0.31 4.94
C ASN A 108 5.41 0.95 4.03
N LYS A 109 6.69 0.85 4.40
CA LYS A 109 7.78 1.35 3.56
C LYS A 109 8.06 0.45 2.36
N ILE A 110 7.82 -0.87 2.46
CA ILE A 110 7.96 -1.81 1.34
C ILE A 110 6.96 -1.42 0.25
N VAL A 111 5.66 -1.37 0.58
CA VAL A 111 4.57 -0.87 -0.30
C VAL A 111 4.94 0.47 -0.94
N ALA A 112 5.35 1.45 -0.13
CA ALA A 112 5.69 2.79 -0.61
C ALA A 112 6.95 2.83 -1.49
N SER A 113 7.91 1.92 -1.30
CA SER A 113 9.10 1.78 -2.15
C SER A 113 8.74 1.17 -3.50
N GLU A 114 7.80 0.23 -3.56
CA GLU A 114 7.36 -0.42 -4.79
C GLU A 114 6.51 0.50 -5.67
N VAL A 115 5.44 1.09 -5.12
CA VAL A 115 4.60 2.08 -5.84
C VAL A 115 5.45 3.26 -6.36
N LYS A 116 6.47 3.67 -5.60
CA LYS A 116 7.43 4.70 -6.03
C LYS A 116 8.36 4.23 -7.16
N SER A 117 8.70 2.95 -7.19
CA SER A 117 9.56 2.34 -8.22
C SER A 117 8.79 2.18 -9.53
N PHE A 118 7.55 1.66 -9.46
CA PHE A 118 6.61 1.65 -10.58
C PHE A 118 6.46 3.06 -11.17
N LYS A 119 6.13 4.05 -10.34
CA LYS A 119 6.02 5.46 -10.76
C LYS A 119 7.31 5.99 -11.40
N SER A 120 8.47 5.58 -10.92
CA SER A 120 9.77 5.96 -11.50
C SER A 120 10.03 5.30 -12.85
N CYS A 121 9.60 4.06 -13.05
CA CYS A 121 9.66 3.37 -14.34
C CYS A 121 8.70 4.04 -15.33
N MET A 122 7.42 4.19 -14.97
CA MET A 122 6.38 4.87 -15.76
C MET A 122 6.84 6.26 -16.19
N THR A 123 7.30 7.10 -15.25
CA THR A 123 7.73 8.48 -15.55
C THR A 123 8.92 8.52 -16.52
N ARG A 124 9.79 7.51 -16.50
CA ARG A 124 10.93 7.37 -17.41
C ARG A 124 10.48 6.86 -18.78
N GLY A 125 9.60 5.87 -18.83
CA GLY A 125 9.04 5.29 -20.06
C GLY A 125 8.19 6.29 -20.83
N LEU A 126 7.20 6.93 -20.20
CA LEU A 126 6.36 7.97 -20.82
C LEU A 126 7.14 9.21 -21.30
N ARG A 127 8.38 9.41 -20.85
CA ARG A 127 9.26 10.51 -21.29
C ARG A 127 10.37 10.07 -22.25
N SER A 128 10.43 8.79 -22.59
CA SER A 128 11.42 8.23 -23.50
C SER A 128 11.18 8.76 -24.91
N ARG A 129 12.26 9.22 -25.56
CA ARG A 129 12.20 9.71 -26.96
C ARG A 129 12.47 8.62 -28.00
N THR A 130 12.94 7.45 -27.55
CA THR A 130 13.40 6.35 -28.42
C THR A 130 12.54 5.11 -28.30
N ALA A 131 11.89 4.92 -27.16
CA ALA A 131 10.95 3.83 -26.87
C ALA A 131 9.99 4.33 -25.77
N PRO A 132 9.01 5.18 -26.10
CA PRO A 132 7.96 5.61 -25.18
C PRO A 132 7.06 4.43 -24.80
N ILE A 133 6.60 4.39 -23.55
CA ILE A 133 5.45 3.54 -23.18
C ILE A 133 4.23 4.06 -23.96
N SER A 134 3.57 3.18 -24.69
CA SER A 134 2.54 3.49 -25.68
C SER A 134 1.22 2.74 -25.48
N ASP A 135 1.18 1.74 -24.59
CA ASP A 135 -0.05 1.03 -24.21
C ASP A 135 -0.04 0.57 -22.74
N ALA A 136 -1.17 0.00 -22.29
CA ALA A 136 -1.37 -0.53 -20.95
C ALA A 136 -0.44 -1.71 -20.58
N THR A 137 -0.02 -2.52 -21.56
CA THR A 137 0.88 -3.67 -21.35
C THR A 137 2.30 -3.21 -21.08
N GLU A 138 2.79 -2.25 -21.88
CA GLU A 138 4.08 -1.61 -21.66
C GLU A 138 4.11 -0.83 -20.33
N LEU A 139 2.98 -0.25 -19.91
CA LEU A 139 2.85 0.38 -18.60
C LEU A 139 2.83 -0.65 -17.46
N ALA A 140 2.07 -1.74 -17.60
CA ALA A 140 2.01 -2.83 -16.63
C ALA A 140 3.39 -3.47 -16.41
N ALA A 141 4.21 -3.60 -17.45
CA ALA A 141 5.59 -4.10 -17.35
C ALA A 141 6.52 -3.28 -16.43
N CYS A 142 6.11 -2.08 -15.99
CA CYS A 142 6.83 -1.35 -14.95
C CYS A 142 6.69 -1.94 -13.54
N SER A 143 5.78 -2.89 -13.30
CA SER A 143 5.71 -3.63 -12.02
C SER A 143 6.90 -4.59 -11.86
N SER A 144 7.43 -5.15 -12.95
CA SER A 144 8.59 -6.05 -12.95
C SER A 144 9.94 -5.35 -13.21
N ASP A 145 10.03 -4.02 -13.06
CA ASP A 145 11.32 -3.30 -13.13
C ASP A 145 12.26 -3.82 -12.03
N ALA A 146 13.44 -4.31 -12.40
CA ALA A 146 14.39 -4.92 -11.46
C ALA A 146 14.79 -4.01 -10.27
N LYS A 147 14.66 -2.68 -10.38
CA LYS A 147 14.89 -1.74 -9.28
C LYS A 147 13.75 -1.71 -8.27
N LEU A 148 12.56 -2.15 -8.63
CA LEU A 148 11.44 -2.36 -7.70
C LEU A 148 11.82 -3.50 -6.74
N ILE A 149 12.17 -4.66 -7.30
CA ILE A 149 12.64 -5.84 -6.57
C ILE A 149 13.83 -5.48 -5.66
N GLU A 150 14.89 -4.88 -6.22
CA GLU A 150 16.09 -4.45 -5.44
C GLU A 150 15.74 -3.51 -4.27
N ARG A 151 14.70 -2.67 -4.40
CA ARG A 151 14.28 -1.75 -3.34
C ARG A 151 13.40 -2.44 -2.30
N SER A 152 12.53 -3.34 -2.73
CA SER A 152 11.69 -4.16 -1.87
C SER A 152 12.56 -5.02 -0.95
N ASP A 153 13.42 -5.88 -1.51
CA ASP A 153 14.36 -6.74 -0.79
C ASP A 153 15.22 -5.96 0.22
N LYS A 154 15.65 -4.76 -0.17
CA LYS A 154 16.46 -3.88 0.66
C LYS A 154 15.66 -3.27 1.81
N ASP A 155 14.37 -3.01 1.66
CA ASP A 155 13.51 -2.57 2.76
C ASP A 155 13.03 -3.75 3.63
N THR A 156 12.81 -4.94 3.06
CA THR A 156 12.64 -6.22 3.80
C THR A 156 13.84 -6.53 4.68
N THR A 157 15.06 -6.43 4.14
CA THR A 157 16.30 -6.61 4.92
C THR A 157 16.35 -5.61 6.09
N LYS A 158 15.87 -4.37 5.90
CA LYS A 158 15.79 -3.37 6.99
C LYS A 158 14.71 -3.69 8.00
N LEU A 159 13.60 -4.33 7.63
CA LEU A 159 12.57 -4.81 8.56
C LEU A 159 13.16 -5.85 9.53
N VAL A 160 13.88 -6.85 9.02
CA VAL A 160 14.63 -7.84 9.85
C VAL A 160 15.56 -7.12 10.84
N ASP A 161 16.34 -6.18 10.32
CA ASP A 161 17.29 -5.35 11.07
C ASP A 161 16.60 -4.50 12.18
N GLN A 162 15.41 -3.99 11.89
CA GLN A 162 14.61 -3.21 12.84
C GLN A 162 13.93 -4.09 13.90
N ILE A 163 13.46 -5.30 13.55
CA ILE A 163 12.90 -6.25 14.52
C ILE A 163 13.96 -6.58 15.58
N GLY A 164 15.19 -6.91 15.16
CA GLY A 164 16.30 -7.13 16.09
C GLY A 164 16.54 -5.91 17.00
N LYS A 165 16.68 -4.71 16.42
CA LYS A 165 17.07 -3.47 17.14
C LYS A 165 15.97 -2.83 17.99
N LYS A 166 14.68 -3.07 17.69
CA LYS A 166 13.54 -2.41 18.35
C LYS A 166 12.65 -3.36 19.13
N CYS A 167 12.71 -4.66 18.85
CA CYS A 167 11.97 -5.70 19.57
C CYS A 167 12.93 -6.55 20.41
N THR A 168 13.81 -7.33 19.77
CA THR A 168 14.64 -8.34 20.45
C THR A 168 15.64 -7.73 21.44
N GLU A 169 16.37 -6.67 21.05
CA GLU A 169 17.27 -5.89 21.94
C GLU A 169 16.52 -5.22 23.12
N LYS A 170 15.19 -5.18 23.09
CA LYS A 170 14.32 -4.63 24.14
C LYS A 170 13.59 -5.70 24.95
N SER A 171 13.96 -6.97 24.74
CA SER A 171 13.29 -8.13 25.33
C SER A 171 11.78 -8.19 25.03
N VAL A 172 11.38 -7.66 23.88
CA VAL A 172 10.04 -7.85 23.31
C VAL A 172 10.11 -9.02 22.34
N ASP A 173 9.29 -10.03 22.57
CA ASP A 173 9.04 -11.06 21.57
C ASP A 173 8.17 -10.46 20.46
N TRP A 174 8.78 -10.30 19.29
CA TRP A 174 8.14 -9.65 18.15
C TRP A 174 6.91 -10.44 17.67
N ALA A 175 6.94 -11.78 17.77
CA ALA A 175 5.84 -12.66 17.35
C ALA A 175 4.59 -12.47 18.22
N THR A 176 4.74 -11.98 19.47
CA THR A 176 3.62 -11.72 20.39
C THR A 176 2.99 -10.33 20.26
N VAL A 177 3.60 -9.43 19.48
CA VAL A 177 3.11 -8.05 19.29
C VAL A 177 2.68 -7.75 17.86
N VAL A 178 2.84 -8.72 16.95
CA VAL A 178 2.24 -8.71 15.61
C VAL A 178 1.07 -9.70 15.58
N GLY A 179 0.25 -9.62 14.54
CA GLY A 179 -0.87 -10.52 14.32
C GLY A 179 -0.98 -10.90 12.85
N GLY A 180 -2.18 -11.26 12.43
CA GLY A 180 -2.50 -11.52 11.03
C GLY A 180 -1.75 -12.69 10.41
N ASP A 181 -1.76 -12.73 9.08
CA ASP A 181 -1.31 -13.84 8.24
C ASP A 181 0.12 -14.29 8.57
N CYS A 182 1.00 -13.34 8.87
CA CYS A 182 2.42 -13.59 9.07
C CYS A 182 2.82 -13.93 10.52
N ALA A 183 1.91 -13.85 11.51
CA ALA A 183 2.27 -14.05 12.93
C ALA A 183 2.76 -15.47 13.27
N SER A 184 2.47 -16.46 12.41
CA SER A 184 2.91 -17.85 12.61
C SER A 184 4.39 -18.09 12.29
N GLU A 185 5.08 -17.11 11.69
CA GLU A 185 6.44 -17.26 11.18
C GLU A 185 7.50 -17.44 12.28
N ALA A 186 8.31 -18.49 12.16
CA ALA A 186 9.23 -18.89 13.22
C ALA A 186 10.47 -17.97 13.37
N THR A 187 10.73 -17.06 12.43
CA THR A 187 11.91 -16.18 12.44
C THR A 187 11.61 -14.78 11.90
N PRO A 188 12.35 -13.73 12.34
CA PRO A 188 12.21 -12.39 11.79
C PRO A 188 12.44 -12.30 10.27
N ALA A 189 13.25 -13.19 9.70
CA ALA A 189 13.52 -13.22 8.26
C ALA A 189 12.32 -13.79 7.48
N ALA A 190 11.74 -14.90 7.95
CA ALA A 190 10.55 -15.48 7.34
C ALA A 190 9.33 -14.56 7.49
N TYR A 191 9.14 -13.95 8.67
CA TYR A 191 8.15 -12.89 8.88
C TYR A 191 8.32 -11.72 7.91
N ALA A 192 9.54 -11.19 7.78
CA ALA A 192 9.79 -10.08 6.86
C ALA A 192 9.52 -10.47 5.39
N SER A 193 9.80 -11.72 5.01
CA SER A 193 9.47 -12.26 3.68
C SER A 193 7.95 -12.34 3.47
N CYS A 194 7.19 -12.88 4.42
CA CYS A 194 5.72 -12.91 4.35
C CYS A 194 5.12 -11.49 4.26
N ILE A 195 5.66 -10.54 5.02
CA ILE A 195 5.25 -9.13 4.97
C ILE A 195 5.64 -8.48 3.63
N GLN A 196 6.73 -8.89 2.98
CA GLN A 196 7.09 -8.45 1.63
C GLN A 196 6.05 -8.93 0.61
N THR A 197 5.72 -10.23 0.61
CA THR A 197 4.66 -10.84 -0.22
C THR A 197 3.34 -10.05 -0.09
N LYS A 198 2.83 -9.87 1.15
CA LYS A 198 1.61 -9.09 1.40
C LYS A 198 1.73 -7.60 1.00
N ALA A 199 2.94 -7.02 1.08
CA ALA A 199 3.19 -5.65 0.64
C ALA A 199 3.17 -5.52 -0.89
N SER A 200 3.66 -6.52 -1.62
CA SER A 200 3.64 -6.57 -3.07
C SER A 200 2.23 -6.73 -3.64
N CYS A 201 1.38 -7.55 -3.00
CA CYS A 201 -0.06 -7.58 -3.27
C CYS A 201 -0.70 -6.19 -3.18
N ALA A 202 -0.57 -5.55 -2.01
CA ALA A 202 -1.16 -4.24 -1.77
C ALA A 202 -0.60 -3.16 -2.71
N ALA A 203 0.70 -3.20 -3.02
CA ALA A 203 1.32 -2.29 -3.99
C ALA A 203 0.75 -2.51 -5.40
N CYS A 204 0.57 -3.76 -5.83
CA CYS A 204 -0.03 -4.09 -7.13
C CYS A 204 -1.49 -3.65 -7.22
N GLU A 205 -2.32 -3.89 -6.20
CA GLU A 205 -3.71 -3.44 -6.19
C GLU A 205 -3.81 -1.90 -6.26
N ILE A 206 -2.97 -1.18 -5.51
CA ILE A 206 -2.84 0.28 -5.59
C ILE A 206 -2.43 0.73 -7.00
N ILE A 207 -1.57 -0.03 -7.69
CA ILE A 207 -1.15 0.26 -9.07
C ILE A 207 -2.29 -0.02 -10.06
N ASN A 208 -2.96 -1.17 -9.97
CA ASN A 208 -4.08 -1.54 -10.82
C ASN A 208 -5.22 -0.51 -10.74
N GLY A 209 -5.75 -0.28 -9.55
CA GLY A 209 -6.84 0.69 -9.38
C GLY A 209 -6.39 2.15 -9.54
N GLY A 210 -5.11 2.45 -9.31
CA GLY A 210 -4.54 3.80 -9.48
C GLY A 210 -4.21 4.18 -10.92
N TYR A 211 -4.03 3.22 -11.82
CA TYR A 211 -3.64 3.47 -13.23
C TYR A 211 -4.54 2.74 -14.24
N ASP A 212 -5.66 2.15 -13.81
CA ASP A 212 -6.56 1.35 -14.65
C ASP A 212 -5.81 0.23 -15.39
N LEU A 213 -5.13 -0.62 -14.61
CA LEU A 213 -4.34 -1.76 -15.10
C LEU A 213 -4.90 -3.09 -14.58
N ALA A 214 -4.57 -4.15 -15.30
CA ALA A 214 -4.95 -5.53 -15.00
C ALA A 214 -3.69 -6.40 -14.79
N ILE A 215 -2.78 -5.96 -13.91
CA ILE A 215 -1.65 -6.78 -13.46
C ILE A 215 -2.22 -7.90 -12.60
N ASP A 216 -1.79 -9.14 -12.88
CA ASP A 216 -2.04 -10.27 -11.99
C ASP A 216 -1.20 -10.07 -10.71
N CYS A 217 -1.85 -9.66 -9.62
CA CYS A 217 -1.17 -9.30 -8.37
C CYS A 217 -0.64 -10.51 -7.61
N ASP A 218 -1.29 -11.65 -7.78
CA ASP A 218 -0.90 -12.94 -7.22
C ASP A 218 0.40 -13.40 -7.92
N LEU A 219 0.42 -13.39 -9.26
CA LEU A 219 1.66 -13.63 -10.02
C LEU A 219 2.75 -12.57 -9.74
N HIS A 220 2.38 -11.36 -9.32
CA HIS A 220 3.33 -10.28 -9.02
C HIS A 220 4.08 -10.45 -7.69
N ASP A 221 3.44 -11.01 -6.65
CA ASP A 221 4.00 -10.98 -5.29
C ASP A 221 5.10 -12.02 -5.06
N ASN A 222 4.96 -13.20 -5.66
CA ASN A 222 5.82 -14.36 -5.43
C ASN A 222 6.19 -15.12 -6.74
N GLY A 223 5.51 -14.82 -7.85
CA GLY A 223 5.74 -15.47 -9.15
C GLY A 223 4.85 -16.70 -9.42
N ALA A 224 3.85 -16.97 -8.59
CA ALA A 224 2.84 -18.01 -8.79
C ALA A 224 1.42 -17.47 -8.55
N ALA A 225 0.43 -18.05 -9.23
CA ALA A 225 -0.97 -17.77 -8.98
C ALA A 225 -1.52 -18.80 -7.96
N ASP A 226 -1.29 -18.55 -6.67
CA ASP A 226 -1.62 -19.44 -5.54
C ASP A 226 -2.62 -18.87 -4.51
N GLY A 227 -3.17 -17.68 -4.74
CA GLY A 227 -4.14 -17.00 -3.89
C GLY A 227 -3.52 -16.31 -2.66
N SER A 228 -2.22 -16.04 -2.68
CA SER A 228 -1.46 -15.41 -1.59
C SER A 228 -1.84 -13.94 -1.37
N CYS A 229 -2.27 -13.24 -2.42
CA CYS A 229 -2.92 -11.93 -2.32
C CYS A 229 -4.38 -11.99 -1.82
N GLY A 230 -4.93 -13.20 -1.63
CA GLY A 230 -6.32 -13.42 -1.31
C GLY A 230 -7.23 -13.39 -2.55
N ASP A 231 -8.48 -13.84 -2.37
CA ASP A 231 -9.51 -13.77 -3.41
C ASP A 231 -9.95 -12.32 -3.65
N VAL A 232 -9.12 -11.50 -4.31
CA VAL A 232 -9.58 -10.24 -4.91
C VAL A 232 -10.64 -10.59 -5.96
N PRO A 233 -11.91 -10.22 -5.77
CA PRO A 233 -12.93 -10.51 -6.77
C PRO A 233 -12.55 -9.77 -8.05
N SER A 234 -12.31 -10.53 -9.12
CA SER A 234 -11.83 -10.03 -10.40
C SER A 234 -12.94 -9.21 -11.11
N THR A 235 -13.19 -8.00 -10.60
CA THR A 235 -14.36 -7.16 -10.92
C THR A 235 -14.32 -6.51 -12.31
N LEU A 236 -13.34 -6.87 -13.14
CA LEU A 236 -13.38 -6.67 -14.59
C LEU A 236 -14.58 -7.37 -15.27
N GLY A 237 -15.31 -8.24 -14.56
CA GLY A 237 -16.62 -8.75 -14.99
C GLY A 237 -17.86 -7.93 -14.57
N ALA A 238 -17.72 -6.89 -13.74
CA ALA A 238 -18.86 -6.26 -13.04
C ALA A 238 -19.10 -4.76 -13.33
N PHE A 239 -18.16 -4.06 -13.97
CA PHE A 239 -18.26 -2.59 -14.18
C PHE A 239 -19.14 -2.14 -15.37
N VAL A 240 -20.09 -2.97 -15.82
CA VAL A 240 -20.97 -2.64 -16.98
C VAL A 240 -22.28 -1.97 -16.56
N ASP A 241 -22.80 -2.22 -15.35
CA ASP A 241 -24.06 -1.64 -14.87
C ASP A 241 -23.95 -1.13 -13.41
N GLY A 242 -24.22 0.17 -13.22
CA GLY A 242 -24.47 0.76 -11.90
C GLY A 242 -25.94 0.54 -11.43
N PRO A 243 -26.40 1.17 -10.33
CA PRO A 243 -25.76 2.27 -9.60
C PRO A 243 -25.54 2.03 -8.09
N VAL A 244 -24.84 2.99 -7.49
CA VAL A 244 -24.63 3.23 -6.05
C VAL A 244 -25.95 3.22 -5.26
N LEU A 245 -25.94 2.65 -4.04
CA LEU A 245 -26.58 3.19 -2.82
C LEU A 245 -26.42 2.20 -1.65
N PHE A 246 -25.72 2.61 -0.58
CA PHE A 246 -26.21 2.67 0.82
C PHE A 246 -25.25 3.52 1.65
#